data_AF-A0A962FSF9-F1
#
_entry.id   AF-A0A962FSF9-F1
#
_cell.length_a   1.000
_cell.length_b   1.000
_cell.length_c   1.000
_cell.angle_alpha   90.00
_cell.angle_beta   90.00
_cell.angle_gamma   90.00
#
_symmetry.space_group_name_H-M   'P 1'
#
loop_
_entity.id
_entity.type
_entity.pdbx_description
1 polymer ?
#
loop_
_entity_poly.entity_id
_entity_poly.type
_entity_poly.pdbx_seq_one_letter_code
_entity_poly.pdbx_strand_id
1 'polypeptide(L)'
;MKTFWFVCLIFVCLPAVFPTVARSQDVPSFDASAFSSTEKAGFAFNTLARRQPDFVRWIKSRILWETLTPVDRIAYLQSETKRLQNGFVLYDPRVDLIPVRTDVLFTISSPGTGGGSFLRIEPPDQEVLFFPFLTGDVWIFVLPVEPSFFTRIPLSQEAAERLRTDGATLDTPQKGVLFLSLRPEAVDLSAPFDREGGVTGWGMTAAIAASRLESAPGADILWEYKAPDD
;
A
#
# COMPACT_ATOMS: atom_id res chain seq x y z
N MET A 1 -38.22 77.45 26.36
CA MET A 1 -38.12 76.23 27.21
C MET A 1 -36.82 75.51 26.85
N LYS A 2 -35.93 75.31 27.83
CA LYS A 2 -34.61 74.69 27.63
C LYS A 2 -34.74 73.18 27.84
N THR A 3 -34.55 72.38 26.80
CA THR A 3 -34.51 70.91 26.86
C THR A 3 -33.10 70.44 27.15
N PHE A 4 -32.92 69.88 28.35
CA PHE A 4 -31.69 69.24 28.82
C PHE A 4 -31.53 67.88 28.13
N TRP A 5 -30.38 67.67 27.47
CA TRP A 5 -29.97 66.36 26.97
C TRP A 5 -29.17 65.63 28.05
N PHE A 6 -29.73 64.54 28.58
CA PHE A 6 -29.05 63.65 29.52
C PHE A 6 -28.35 62.55 28.71
N VAL A 7 -27.02 62.62 28.61
CA VAL A 7 -26.21 61.57 28.00
C VAL A 7 -25.94 60.50 29.06
N CYS A 8 -26.58 59.35 28.91
CA CYS A 8 -26.38 58.18 29.77
C CYS A 8 -25.25 57.32 29.18
N LEU A 9 -24.07 57.38 29.80
CA LEU A 9 -22.88 56.64 29.38
C LEU A 9 -22.97 55.21 29.95
N ILE A 10 -23.47 54.26 29.16
CA ILE A 10 -23.51 52.83 29.54
C ILE A 10 -22.11 52.24 29.32
N PHE A 11 -21.38 52.04 30.41
CA PHE A 11 -20.11 51.32 30.43
C PHE A 11 -20.40 49.81 30.33
N VAL A 12 -20.32 49.25 29.13
CA VAL A 12 -20.46 47.81 28.89
C VAL A 12 -19.14 47.14 29.27
N CYS A 13 -19.11 46.44 30.41
CA CYS A 13 -18.03 45.51 30.75
C CYS A 13 -18.06 44.33 29.76
N LEU A 14 -17.16 44.32 28.78
CA LEU A 14 -16.89 43.12 27.99
C LEU A 14 -16.35 42.03 28.91
N PRO A 15 -16.96 40.83 28.97
CA PRO A 15 -16.34 39.70 29.67
C PRO A 15 -15.05 39.36 28.95
N ALA A 16 -13.95 39.30 29.70
CA ALA A 16 -12.66 38.81 29.22
C ALA A 16 -12.85 37.37 28.75
N VAL A 17 -12.85 37.16 27.44
CA VAL A 17 -12.81 35.83 26.83
C VAL A 17 -11.42 35.28 27.11
N PHE A 18 -11.28 34.48 28.16
CA PHE A 18 -10.05 33.72 28.38
C PHE A 18 -9.87 32.77 27.20
N PRO A 19 -8.70 32.73 26.54
CA PRO A 19 -8.42 31.73 25.53
C PRO A 19 -8.52 30.37 26.21
N THR A 20 -9.53 29.59 25.83
CA THR A 20 -9.62 28.20 26.22
C THR A 20 -8.42 27.53 25.56
N VAL A 21 -7.41 27.18 26.35
CA VAL A 21 -6.27 26.40 25.88
C VAL A 21 -6.86 25.08 25.40
N ALA A 22 -6.95 24.93 24.08
CA ALA A 22 -7.32 23.67 23.45
C ALA A 22 -6.28 22.65 23.90
N ARG A 23 -6.66 21.76 24.83
CA ARG A 23 -5.91 20.53 25.06
C ARG A 23 -5.82 19.84 23.71
N SER A 24 -4.60 19.66 23.19
CA SER A 24 -4.37 18.70 22.13
C SER A 24 -4.90 17.37 22.64
N GLN A 25 -6.08 16.97 22.20
CA GLN A 25 -6.47 15.59 22.31
C GLN A 25 -5.43 14.84 21.50
N ASP A 26 -4.66 13.98 22.16
CA ASP A 26 -3.73 13.07 21.51
C ASP A 26 -4.50 12.41 20.38
N VAL A 27 -4.23 12.83 19.15
CA VAL A 27 -4.83 12.23 17.97
C VAL A 27 -4.29 10.80 17.98
N PRO A 28 -5.15 9.77 18.07
CA PRO A 28 -4.68 8.39 18.08
C PRO A 28 -3.75 8.23 16.88
N SER A 29 -2.51 7.82 17.16
CA SER A 29 -1.51 7.60 16.12
C SER A 29 -2.11 6.66 15.08
N PHE A 30 -2.16 7.13 13.83
CA PHE A 30 -2.59 6.31 12.71
C PHE A 30 -1.69 5.08 12.60
N ASP A 31 -2.26 3.90 12.84
CA ASP A 31 -1.55 2.65 12.58
C ASP A 31 -1.86 2.19 11.15
N ALA A 32 -1.00 2.59 10.22
CA ALA A 32 -1.09 2.17 8.82
C ALA A 32 -1.02 0.64 8.64
N SER A 33 -0.48 -0.10 9.62
CA SER A 33 -0.44 -1.57 9.57
C SER A 33 -1.82 -2.22 9.76
N ALA A 34 -2.80 -1.47 10.27
CA ALA A 34 -4.17 -1.95 10.46
C ALA A 34 -4.97 -2.12 9.15
N PHE A 35 -4.45 -1.65 8.03
CA PHE A 35 -5.10 -1.75 6.71
C PHE A 35 -4.43 -2.81 5.84
N SER A 36 -5.26 -3.62 5.18
CA SER A 36 -4.82 -4.65 4.24
C SER A 36 -4.14 -4.05 3.01
N SER A 37 -3.33 -4.84 2.29
CA SER A 37 -2.72 -4.42 1.02
C SER A 37 -3.74 -3.93 0.00
N THR A 38 -4.91 -4.57 -0.05
CA THR A 38 -6.01 -4.18 -0.95
C THR A 38 -6.58 -2.82 -0.55
N GLU A 39 -6.72 -2.55 0.75
CA GLU A 39 -7.15 -1.22 1.23
C GLU A 39 -6.14 -0.14 0.91
N LYS A 40 -4.85 -0.40 1.16
CA LYS A 40 -3.77 0.53 0.79
C LYS A 40 -3.72 0.81 -0.70
N ALA A 41 -3.87 -0.21 -1.54
CA ALA A 41 -3.93 -0.04 -2.99
C ALA A 41 -5.14 0.83 -3.43
N GLY A 42 -6.31 0.61 -2.82
CA GLY A 42 -7.49 1.45 -3.09
C GLY A 42 -7.34 2.89 -2.61
N PHE A 43 -6.71 3.11 -1.45
CA PHE A 43 -6.42 4.46 -0.95
C PHE A 43 -5.42 5.16 -1.87
N ALA A 44 -4.30 4.52 -2.17
CA ALA A 44 -3.30 5.02 -3.11
C ALA A 44 -3.91 5.44 -4.45
N PHE A 45 -4.69 4.55 -5.05
CA PHE A 45 -5.32 4.78 -6.33
C PHE A 45 -6.23 6.02 -6.30
N ASN A 46 -7.12 6.11 -5.31
CA ASN A 46 -8.05 7.22 -5.21
C ASN A 46 -7.36 8.54 -4.84
N THR A 47 -6.33 8.51 -4.00
CA THR A 47 -5.52 9.69 -3.65
C THR A 47 -4.80 10.24 -4.87
N LEU A 48 -4.09 9.38 -5.63
CA LEU A 48 -3.39 9.78 -6.85
C LEU A 48 -4.37 10.24 -7.96
N ALA A 49 -5.52 9.58 -8.07
CA ALA A 49 -6.60 9.96 -8.98
C ALA A 49 -7.34 11.25 -8.56
N ARG A 50 -7.09 11.76 -7.34
CA ARG A 50 -7.81 12.89 -6.72
C ARG A 50 -9.33 12.67 -6.68
N ARG A 51 -9.74 11.45 -6.29
CA ARG A 51 -11.14 11.03 -6.19
C ARG A 51 -11.46 10.54 -4.78
N GLN A 52 -12.72 10.65 -4.39
CA GLN A 52 -13.20 10.06 -3.14
C GLN A 52 -13.65 8.60 -3.41
N PRO A 53 -13.19 7.62 -2.60
CA PRO A 53 -13.65 6.24 -2.75
C PRO A 53 -15.14 6.08 -2.42
N ASP A 54 -15.83 5.20 -3.16
CA ASP A 54 -17.17 4.72 -2.77
C ASP A 54 -17.03 3.62 -1.71
N PHE A 55 -16.91 4.03 -0.44
CA PHE A 55 -16.76 3.10 0.68
C PHE A 55 -17.95 2.16 0.85
N VAL A 56 -19.17 2.60 0.50
CA VAL A 56 -20.36 1.76 0.63
C VAL A 56 -20.29 0.59 -0.35
N ARG A 57 -19.94 0.86 -1.61
CA ARG A 57 -19.73 -0.18 -2.62
C ARG A 57 -18.58 -1.11 -2.23
N TRP A 58 -17.49 -0.54 -1.70
CA TRP A 58 -16.37 -1.33 -1.19
C TRP A 58 -16.78 -2.29 -0.08
N ILE A 59 -17.47 -1.80 0.95
CA ILE A 59 -17.90 -2.63 2.08
C ILE A 59 -18.84 -3.74 1.63
N LYS A 60 -19.80 -3.40 0.75
CA LYS A 60 -20.79 -4.36 0.23
C LYS A 60 -20.20 -5.46 -0.65
N SER A 61 -19.06 -5.23 -1.30
CA SER A 61 -18.36 -6.23 -2.11
C SER A 61 -17.68 -7.34 -1.29
N ARG A 62 -17.57 -7.17 0.04
CA ARG A 62 -16.88 -8.14 0.91
C ARG A 62 -17.77 -9.34 1.21
N ILE A 63 -17.20 -10.54 1.19
CA ILE A 63 -17.90 -11.79 1.57
C ILE A 63 -18.59 -11.67 2.94
N LEU A 64 -17.93 -11.02 3.91
CA LEU A 64 -18.49 -10.81 5.24
C LEU A 64 -19.84 -10.09 5.21
N TRP A 65 -20.04 -9.12 4.33
CA TRP A 65 -21.30 -8.39 4.19
C TRP A 65 -22.49 -9.32 3.92
N GLU A 66 -22.29 -10.30 3.04
CA GLU A 66 -23.32 -11.24 2.63
C GLU A 66 -23.75 -12.16 3.78
N THR A 67 -22.82 -12.50 4.67
CA THR A 67 -23.06 -13.39 5.82
C THR A 67 -23.73 -12.74 7.02
N LEU A 68 -23.77 -11.41 7.09
CA LEU A 68 -24.35 -10.67 8.22
C LEU A 68 -25.88 -10.61 8.16
N THR A 69 -26.52 -10.54 9.33
CA THR A 69 -27.96 -10.30 9.42
C THR A 69 -28.31 -8.87 8.97
N PRO A 70 -29.56 -8.58 8.57
CA PRO A 70 -29.94 -7.22 8.16
C PRO A 70 -29.66 -6.14 9.21
N VAL A 71 -29.77 -6.46 10.50
CA VAL A 71 -29.48 -5.52 11.60
C VAL A 71 -27.98 -5.28 11.72
N ASP A 72 -27.18 -6.35 11.72
CA ASP A 72 -25.71 -6.24 11.84
C ASP A 72 -25.09 -5.53 10.64
N ARG A 73 -25.68 -5.67 9.44
CA ARG A 73 -25.25 -4.96 8.23
C ARG A 73 -25.26 -3.45 8.41
N ILE A 74 -26.25 -2.88 9.11
CA ILE A 74 -26.34 -1.42 9.30
C ILE A 74 -25.20 -0.95 10.21
N ALA A 75 -25.01 -1.64 11.34
CA ALA A 75 -23.94 -1.33 12.28
C ALA A 75 -22.55 -1.49 11.63
N TYR A 76 -22.34 -2.60 10.91
CA TYR A 76 -21.11 -2.88 10.18
C TYR A 76 -20.83 -1.83 9.09
N LEU A 77 -21.84 -1.43 8.31
CA LEU A 77 -21.68 -0.41 7.28
C LEU A 77 -21.22 0.92 7.88
N GLN A 78 -21.84 1.35 8.99
CA GLN A 78 -21.49 2.59 9.66
C GLN A 78 -20.07 2.55 10.24
N SER A 79 -19.72 1.47 10.95
CA SER A 79 -18.39 1.32 11.55
C SER A 79 -17.29 1.26 10.50
N GLU A 80 -17.48 0.46 9.45
CA GLU A 80 -16.48 0.30 8.39
C GLU A 80 -16.36 1.55 7.52
N THR A 81 -17.47 2.25 7.25
CA THR A 81 -17.40 3.53 6.50
C THR A 81 -16.53 4.53 7.25
N LYS A 82 -16.75 4.68 8.57
CA LYS A 82 -15.92 5.56 9.39
C LYS A 82 -14.46 5.12 9.43
N ARG A 83 -14.20 3.82 9.58
CA ARG A 83 -12.83 3.26 9.60
C ARG A 83 -12.10 3.53 8.28
N LEU A 84 -12.74 3.24 7.15
CA LEU A 84 -12.16 3.43 5.82
C LEU A 84 -11.99 4.91 5.47
N GLN A 85 -12.95 5.77 5.84
CA GLN A 85 -12.82 7.22 5.65
C GLN A 85 -11.64 7.78 6.44
N ASN A 86 -11.50 7.42 7.71
CA ASN A 86 -10.36 7.81 8.52
C ASN A 86 -9.05 7.28 7.93
N GLY A 87 -9.03 6.02 7.50
CA GLY A 87 -7.89 5.41 6.83
C GLY A 87 -7.45 6.17 5.58
N PHE A 88 -8.41 6.49 4.71
CA PHE A 88 -8.15 7.24 3.49
C PHE A 88 -7.64 8.67 3.74
N VAL A 89 -8.21 9.38 4.71
CA VAL A 89 -7.78 10.74 5.06
C VAL A 89 -6.36 10.77 5.62
N LEU A 90 -5.97 9.74 6.36
CA LEU A 90 -4.67 9.64 7.01
C LEU A 90 -3.60 8.98 6.14
N TYR A 91 -3.99 8.38 5.01
CA TYR A 91 -3.09 7.68 4.09
C TYR A 91 -2.15 8.67 3.37
N ASP A 92 -0.84 8.45 3.50
CA ASP A 92 0.20 9.16 2.77
C ASP A 92 0.90 8.21 1.78
N PRO A 93 0.76 8.41 0.45
CA PRO A 93 1.39 7.53 -0.55
C PRO A 93 2.92 7.49 -0.47
N ARG A 94 3.58 8.43 0.21
CA ARG A 94 5.03 8.44 0.38
C ARG A 94 5.51 7.52 1.49
N VAL A 95 4.68 7.32 2.52
CA VAL A 95 5.03 6.58 3.74
C VAL A 95 4.29 5.23 3.79
N ASP A 96 3.04 5.21 3.38
CA ASP A 96 2.15 4.06 3.50
C ASP A 96 2.27 3.13 2.28
N LEU A 97 3.37 2.39 2.25
CA LEU A 97 3.69 1.44 1.19
C LEU A 97 2.62 0.33 1.08
N ILE A 98 2.39 -0.12 -0.16
CA ILE A 98 1.53 -1.26 -0.47
C ILE A 98 2.36 -2.55 -0.37
N PRO A 99 2.12 -3.41 0.64
CA PRO A 99 2.84 -4.66 0.75
C PRO A 99 2.28 -5.69 -0.23
N VAL A 100 3.15 -6.31 -1.01
CA VAL A 100 2.83 -7.41 -1.93
C VAL A 100 3.59 -8.64 -1.49
N ARG A 101 2.93 -9.79 -1.58
CA ARG A 101 3.54 -11.10 -1.40
C ARG A 101 3.18 -11.95 -2.62
N THR A 102 4.17 -12.46 -3.30
CA THR A 102 3.98 -13.33 -4.47
C THR A 102 4.95 -14.49 -4.45
N ASP A 103 4.49 -15.65 -4.90
CA ASP A 103 5.37 -16.78 -5.17
C ASP A 103 6.14 -16.49 -6.46
N VAL A 104 7.44 -16.81 -6.47
CA VAL A 104 8.32 -16.61 -7.62
C VAL A 104 9.17 -17.85 -7.85
N LEU A 105 9.65 -18.01 -9.08
CA LEU A 105 10.79 -18.87 -9.33
C LEU A 105 12.06 -18.02 -9.28
N PHE A 106 13.13 -18.58 -8.74
CA PHE A 106 14.43 -17.96 -8.77
C PHE A 106 15.50 -18.97 -9.13
N THR A 107 16.55 -18.49 -9.78
CA THR A 107 17.75 -19.26 -10.12
C THR A 107 18.97 -18.60 -9.51
N ILE A 108 19.94 -19.42 -9.10
CA ILE A 108 21.25 -18.95 -8.64
C ILE A 108 22.27 -19.36 -9.68
N SER A 109 23.02 -18.39 -10.18
CA SER A 109 24.07 -18.63 -11.16
C SER A 109 25.40 -18.15 -10.61
N SER A 110 26.47 -18.88 -10.91
CA SER A 110 27.84 -18.53 -10.53
C SER A 110 28.69 -18.55 -11.80
N PRO A 111 29.09 -17.40 -12.35
CA PRO A 111 29.86 -17.33 -13.58
C PRO A 111 31.33 -17.69 -13.31
N GLY A 112 31.60 -18.97 -13.03
CA GLY A 112 32.95 -19.54 -12.95
C GLY A 112 33.93 -18.87 -11.98
N THR A 113 35.21 -19.23 -12.08
CA THR A 113 36.29 -18.69 -11.25
C THR A 113 36.45 -17.18 -11.44
N GLY A 114 36.08 -16.41 -10.41
CA GLY A 114 36.24 -14.95 -10.34
C GLY A 114 34.95 -14.15 -10.55
N GLY A 115 33.87 -14.79 -10.99
CA GLY A 115 32.56 -14.16 -11.15
C GLY A 115 31.69 -14.31 -9.91
N GLY A 116 31.23 -13.19 -9.34
CA GLY A 116 30.30 -13.20 -8.20
C GLY A 116 29.01 -13.94 -8.51
N SER A 117 28.44 -14.64 -7.51
CA SER A 117 27.15 -15.33 -7.66
C SER A 117 26.02 -14.31 -7.79
N PHE A 118 25.02 -14.63 -8.60
CA PHE A 118 23.85 -13.78 -8.78
C PHE A 118 22.57 -14.60 -8.67
N LEU A 119 21.57 -13.95 -8.10
CA LEU A 119 20.19 -14.40 -8.04
C LEU A 119 19.44 -13.79 -9.22
N ARG A 120 18.68 -14.60 -9.94
CA ARG A 120 17.72 -14.13 -10.94
C ARG A 120 16.34 -14.52 -10.47
N ILE A 121 15.43 -13.55 -10.41
CA ILE A 121 14.03 -13.81 -10.15
C ILE A 121 13.36 -13.94 -11.51
N GLU A 122 12.75 -15.10 -11.75
CA GLU A 122 11.97 -15.35 -12.95
C GLU A 122 10.56 -14.82 -12.69
N PRO A 123 10.15 -13.71 -13.33
CA PRO A 123 8.77 -13.29 -13.25
C PRO A 123 7.90 -14.43 -13.81
N PRO A 124 6.71 -14.69 -13.22
CA PRO A 124 5.76 -15.65 -13.79
C PRO A 124 5.48 -15.24 -15.23
N ASP A 125 5.40 -16.18 -16.18
CA ASP A 125 5.28 -16.13 -17.68
C ASP A 125 4.42 -14.99 -18.30
N GLN A 126 4.57 -13.77 -17.81
CA GLN A 126 3.81 -12.59 -18.12
C GLN A 126 4.80 -11.58 -18.66
N GLU A 127 4.48 -11.03 -19.82
CA GLU A 127 5.30 -10.01 -20.48
C GLU A 127 5.45 -8.75 -19.61
N VAL A 128 4.47 -8.50 -18.73
CA VAL A 128 4.45 -7.36 -17.80
C VAL A 128 4.11 -7.86 -16.39
N LEU A 129 5.05 -7.67 -15.45
CA LEU A 129 4.82 -7.94 -14.04
C LEU A 129 3.86 -6.90 -13.46
N PHE A 130 2.77 -7.36 -12.85
CA PHE A 130 1.87 -6.50 -12.08
C PHE A 130 1.17 -7.25 -10.96
N PHE A 131 0.57 -6.48 -10.05
CA PHE A 131 -0.16 -7.01 -8.90
C PHE A 131 -1.62 -6.55 -8.91
N PRO A 132 -2.59 -7.46 -9.08
CA PRO A 132 -4.00 -7.11 -9.12
C PRO A 132 -4.59 -6.95 -7.72
N PHE A 133 -5.36 -5.88 -7.51
CA PHE A 133 -6.13 -5.61 -6.31
C PHE A 133 -7.58 -5.31 -6.67
N LEU A 134 -8.52 -5.95 -5.98
CA LEU A 134 -9.95 -5.70 -6.16
C LEU A 134 -10.48 -4.81 -5.03
N THR A 135 -10.84 -3.57 -5.35
CA THR A 135 -11.35 -2.60 -4.37
C THR A 135 -12.78 -2.23 -4.72
N GLY A 136 -13.75 -2.73 -3.94
CA GLY A 136 -15.13 -2.75 -4.39
C GLY A 136 -15.29 -3.72 -5.55
N ASP A 137 -15.61 -3.18 -6.71
CA ASP A 137 -15.68 -3.92 -7.98
C ASP A 137 -14.77 -3.31 -9.05
N VAL A 138 -13.79 -2.50 -8.63
CA VAL A 138 -12.77 -1.94 -9.49
C VAL A 138 -11.50 -2.74 -9.32
N TRP A 139 -10.97 -3.28 -10.41
CA TRP A 139 -9.63 -3.85 -10.46
C TRP A 139 -8.59 -2.75 -10.62
N ILE A 140 -7.57 -2.79 -9.77
CA ILE A 140 -6.39 -1.94 -9.82
C ILE A 140 -5.19 -2.84 -10.09
N PHE A 141 -4.48 -2.59 -11.18
CA PHE A 141 -3.24 -3.29 -11.52
C PHE A 141 -2.05 -2.42 -11.15
N VAL A 142 -1.27 -2.87 -10.17
CA VAL A 142 -0.08 -2.13 -9.72
C VAL A 142 1.14 -2.61 -10.51
N LEU A 143 1.77 -1.71 -11.27
CA LEU A 143 2.91 -1.97 -12.13
C LEU A 143 4.20 -1.40 -11.52
N PRO A 144 5.21 -2.24 -11.20
CA PRO A 144 6.52 -1.76 -10.77
C PRO A 144 7.24 -1.02 -11.92
N VAL A 145 7.77 0.18 -11.67
CA VAL A 145 8.43 1.01 -12.71
C VAL A 145 9.80 0.46 -13.14
N GLU A 146 10.49 -0.28 -12.27
CA GLU A 146 11.84 -0.81 -12.56
C GLU A 146 11.86 -2.35 -12.64
N PRO A 147 11.58 -2.95 -13.80
CA PRO A 147 11.60 -4.41 -13.95
C PRO A 147 13.01 -4.99 -13.96
N SER A 148 14.03 -4.19 -14.26
CA SER A 148 15.45 -4.58 -14.22
C SER A 148 15.86 -5.12 -12.85
N PHE A 149 15.17 -4.67 -11.80
CA PHE A 149 15.29 -5.14 -10.43
C PHE A 149 15.24 -6.68 -10.30
N PHE A 150 14.45 -7.36 -11.14
CA PHE A 150 14.28 -8.82 -11.06
C PHE A 150 15.31 -9.61 -11.87
N THR A 151 16.11 -8.95 -12.71
CA THR A 151 16.90 -9.63 -13.75
C THR A 151 18.23 -10.19 -13.25
N ARG A 152 18.96 -9.45 -12.42
CA ARG A 152 20.28 -9.87 -11.93
C ARG A 152 20.64 -9.19 -10.62
N ILE A 153 20.46 -9.92 -9.53
CA ILE A 153 20.72 -9.46 -8.18
C ILE A 153 22.06 -10.04 -7.71
N PRO A 154 23.07 -9.23 -7.37
CA PRO A 154 24.32 -9.76 -6.84
C PRO A 154 24.08 -10.39 -5.47
N LEU A 155 24.60 -11.60 -5.27
CA LEU A 155 24.60 -12.27 -3.97
C LEU A 155 25.95 -12.05 -3.29
N SER A 156 25.93 -11.83 -1.97
CA SER A 156 27.14 -11.95 -1.17
C SER A 156 27.63 -13.40 -1.18
N GLN A 157 28.93 -13.60 -0.93
CA GLN A 157 29.48 -14.96 -0.82
C GLN A 157 28.75 -15.76 0.26
N GLU A 158 28.48 -15.13 1.41
CA GLU A 158 27.76 -15.76 2.53
C GLU A 158 26.33 -16.17 2.13
N ALA A 159 25.59 -15.30 1.44
CA ALA A 159 24.24 -15.64 0.96
C ALA A 159 24.26 -16.79 -0.07
N ALA A 160 25.23 -16.78 -0.98
CA ALA A 160 25.40 -17.84 -1.96
C ALA A 160 25.78 -19.20 -1.32
N GLU A 161 26.63 -19.19 -0.30
CA GLU A 161 27.02 -20.39 0.45
C GLU A 161 25.86 -20.95 1.30
N ARG A 162 25.08 -20.07 1.94
CA ARG A 162 23.87 -20.46 2.68
C ARG A 162 22.86 -21.16 1.76
N LEU A 163 22.54 -20.53 0.64
CA LEU A 163 21.63 -21.12 -0.36
C LEU A 163 22.09 -22.51 -0.80
N ARG A 164 23.38 -22.69 -1.11
CA ARG A 164 23.93 -24.00 -1.47
C ARG A 164 23.80 -25.04 -0.36
N THR A 165 23.95 -24.61 0.90
CA THR A 165 23.81 -25.49 2.08
C THR A 165 22.36 -25.95 2.26
N ASP A 166 21.40 -25.09 1.94
CA ASP A 166 19.96 -25.37 2.00
C ASP A 166 19.46 -26.24 0.82
N GLY A 167 20.37 -26.73 -0.02
CA GLY A 167 20.06 -27.60 -1.15
C GLY A 167 19.76 -26.85 -2.45
N ALA A 168 19.97 -25.52 -2.49
CA ALA A 168 19.82 -24.76 -3.71
C ALA A 168 20.84 -25.21 -4.76
N THR A 169 20.35 -25.74 -5.88
CA THR A 169 21.20 -26.19 -6.98
C THR A 169 21.42 -25.04 -7.95
N LEU A 170 22.67 -24.87 -8.39
CA LEU A 170 23.03 -23.86 -9.39
C LEU A 170 22.23 -24.09 -10.68
N ASP A 171 21.80 -22.98 -11.29
CA ASP A 171 21.09 -22.95 -12.57
C ASP A 171 19.80 -23.80 -12.62
N THR A 172 19.25 -24.14 -11.45
CA THR A 172 17.99 -24.88 -11.32
C THR A 172 16.91 -23.97 -10.71
N PRO A 173 15.74 -23.80 -11.36
CA PRO A 173 14.65 -23.00 -10.82
C PRO A 173 14.16 -23.53 -9.48
N GLN A 174 14.06 -22.63 -8.52
CA GLN A 174 13.60 -22.90 -7.16
C GLN A 174 12.41 -22.01 -6.83
N LYS A 175 11.50 -22.52 -6.01
CA LYS A 175 10.38 -21.73 -5.52
C LYS A 175 10.84 -20.85 -4.38
N GLY A 176 10.38 -19.61 -4.37
CA GLY A 176 10.56 -18.68 -3.27
C GLY A 176 9.35 -17.77 -3.13
N VAL A 177 9.39 -16.94 -2.10
CA VAL A 177 8.36 -15.95 -1.80
C VAL A 177 9.01 -14.58 -1.82
N LEU A 178 8.57 -13.76 -2.78
CA LEU A 178 8.99 -12.38 -2.93
C LEU A 178 8.01 -11.49 -2.18
N PHE A 179 8.55 -10.72 -1.24
CA PHE A 179 7.83 -9.64 -0.57
C PHE A 179 8.30 -8.32 -1.16
N LEU A 180 7.36 -7.47 -1.55
CA LEU A 180 7.62 -6.12 -2.05
C LEU A 180 6.89 -5.11 -1.18
N SER A 181 7.50 -3.96 -0.96
CA SER A 181 6.85 -2.78 -0.43
C SER A 181 6.85 -1.73 -1.54
N LEU A 182 5.67 -1.49 -2.11
CA LEU A 182 5.51 -0.63 -3.29
C LEU A 182 5.08 0.78 -2.88
N ARG A 183 5.79 1.79 -3.39
CA ARG A 183 5.48 3.21 -3.21
C ARG A 183 4.70 3.70 -4.45
N PRO A 184 3.40 4.04 -4.33
CA PRO A 184 2.60 4.49 -5.46
C PRO A 184 3.12 5.80 -6.05
N GLU A 185 3.13 5.91 -7.38
CA GLU A 185 3.66 7.10 -8.07
C GLU A 185 2.62 7.80 -8.94
N ALA A 186 1.94 7.04 -9.82
CA ALA A 186 0.97 7.60 -10.75
C ALA A 186 -0.17 6.63 -11.03
N VAL A 187 -1.31 7.17 -11.43
CA VAL A 187 -2.46 6.40 -11.91
C VAL A 187 -2.77 6.85 -13.33
N ASP A 188 -3.00 5.90 -14.22
CA ASP A 188 -3.52 6.17 -15.56
C ASP A 188 -5.03 5.99 -15.56
N LEU A 189 -5.76 7.09 -15.79
CA LEU A 189 -7.23 7.11 -15.89
C LEU A 189 -7.70 7.30 -17.33
N SER A 190 -6.78 7.31 -18.31
CA SER A 190 -7.10 7.57 -19.71
C SER A 190 -7.67 6.35 -20.41
N ALA A 191 -7.15 5.16 -20.11
CA ALA A 191 -7.63 3.90 -20.63
C ALA A 191 -7.55 2.80 -19.56
N PRO A 192 -8.60 2.00 -19.38
CA PRO A 192 -8.49 0.81 -18.56
C PRO A 192 -7.66 -0.26 -19.28
N PHE A 193 -6.97 -1.08 -18.50
CA PHE A 193 -6.29 -2.27 -18.95
C PHE A 193 -7.32 -3.40 -19.11
N ASP A 194 -7.46 -3.90 -20.33
CA ASP A 194 -8.21 -5.11 -20.62
C ASP A 194 -7.27 -6.31 -20.60
N ARG A 195 -7.55 -7.28 -19.73
CA ARG A 195 -6.81 -8.56 -19.65
C ARG A 195 -7.58 -9.66 -20.35
N GLU A 196 -6.83 -10.66 -20.85
CA GLU A 196 -7.41 -11.93 -21.25
C GLU A 196 -8.27 -12.51 -20.12
N GLY A 197 -9.50 -12.92 -20.45
CA GLY A 197 -10.51 -13.33 -19.47
C GLY A 197 -11.55 -12.24 -19.12
N GLY A 198 -11.51 -11.08 -19.80
CA GLY A 198 -12.56 -10.06 -19.69
C GLY A 198 -12.51 -9.23 -18.41
N VAL A 199 -11.37 -9.22 -17.72
CA VAL A 199 -11.15 -8.40 -16.53
C VAL A 199 -10.62 -7.05 -16.97
N THR A 200 -11.45 -6.02 -16.80
CA THR A 200 -11.10 -4.62 -17.07
C THR A 200 -10.73 -3.94 -15.75
N GLY A 201 -9.61 -3.24 -15.71
CA GLY A 201 -9.12 -2.53 -14.52
C GLY A 201 -8.28 -1.31 -14.87
N TRP A 202 -7.78 -0.59 -13.87
CA TRP A 202 -6.96 0.61 -14.07
C TRP A 202 -5.52 0.39 -13.64
N GLY A 203 -4.57 1.00 -14.34
CA GLY A 203 -3.15 0.89 -14.02
C GLY A 203 -2.71 1.93 -12.99
N MET A 204 -1.91 1.49 -12.04
CA MET A 204 -1.19 2.35 -11.11
C MET A 204 0.29 1.97 -11.12
N THR A 205 1.17 2.91 -11.41
CA THR A 205 2.61 2.67 -11.32
C THR A 205 3.10 2.83 -9.89
N ALA A 206 4.12 2.06 -9.52
CA ALA A 206 4.75 2.14 -8.22
C ALA A 206 6.26 1.87 -8.29
N ALA A 207 7.02 2.56 -7.46
CA ALA A 207 8.42 2.25 -7.21
C ALA A 207 8.55 1.13 -6.18
N ILE A 208 9.62 0.34 -6.27
CA ILE A 208 9.97 -0.67 -5.26
C ILE A 208 10.75 0.04 -4.15
N ALA A 209 10.10 0.32 -3.02
CA ALA A 209 10.75 0.95 -1.87
C ALA A 209 11.55 -0.06 -1.03
N ALA A 210 11.08 -1.31 -0.96
CA ALA A 210 11.83 -2.41 -0.39
C ALA A 210 11.41 -3.72 -1.02
N SER A 211 12.29 -4.71 -0.97
CA SER A 211 11.95 -6.09 -1.31
C SER A 211 12.76 -7.08 -0.49
N ARG A 212 12.21 -8.27 -0.28
CA ARG A 212 12.99 -9.40 0.23
C ARG A 212 12.52 -10.70 -0.40
N LEU A 213 13.44 -11.63 -0.55
CA LEU A 213 13.18 -12.98 -1.02
C LEU A 213 13.40 -13.97 0.12
N GLU A 214 12.43 -14.85 0.35
CA GLU A 214 12.53 -15.98 1.27
C GLU A 214 12.41 -17.30 0.48
N SER A 215 13.06 -18.37 0.94
CA SER A 215 12.95 -19.71 0.32
C SER A 215 11.56 -20.32 0.53
N ALA A 216 10.92 -19.98 1.65
CA ALA A 216 9.54 -20.33 1.99
C ALA A 216 8.98 -19.26 2.95
N PRO A 217 7.65 -19.15 3.13
CA PRO A 217 7.08 -18.18 4.05
C PRO A 217 7.60 -18.35 5.48
N GLY A 218 8.23 -17.32 6.04
CA GLY A 218 8.79 -17.34 7.39
C GLY A 218 10.12 -18.10 7.50
N ALA A 219 10.73 -18.46 6.37
CA ALA A 219 12.10 -18.97 6.31
C ALA A 219 13.12 -17.82 6.38
N ASP A 220 14.40 -18.18 6.31
CA ASP A 220 15.48 -17.22 6.28
C ASP A 220 15.43 -16.31 5.04
N ILE A 221 15.83 -15.06 5.24
CA ILE A 221 15.92 -14.06 4.18
C ILE A 221 17.12 -14.41 3.30
N LEU A 222 16.83 -14.74 2.04
CA LEU A 222 17.84 -15.07 1.03
C LEU A 222 18.50 -13.81 0.47
N TRP A 223 17.70 -12.76 0.35
CA TRP A 223 18.11 -11.48 -0.17
C TRP A 223 17.14 -10.39 0.28
N GLU A 224 17.67 -9.19 0.49
CA GLU A 224 16.90 -8.00 0.83
C GLU A 224 17.45 -6.79 0.09
N TYR A 225 16.55 -5.91 -0.28
CA TYR A 225 16.84 -4.60 -0.83
C TYR A 225 15.95 -3.56 -0.14
N LYS A 226 16.55 -2.40 0.12
CA LYS A 226 15.86 -1.21 0.58
C LYS A 226 16.33 -0.04 -0.28
N ALA A 227 15.39 0.66 -0.91
CA ALA A 227 15.69 1.89 -1.62
C ALA A 227 16.20 2.94 -0.61
N PRO A 228 17.10 3.85 -1.04
CA PRO A 228 17.44 5.00 -0.21
C PRO A 228 16.17 5.82 0.11
N ASP A 229 16.10 6.36 1.31
CA ASP A 229 15.03 7.29 1.69
C ASP A 229 15.22 8.59 0.89
N ASP A 230 14.32 8.87 -0.07
CA ASP A 230 14.32 10.11 -0.88
C ASP A 230 13.73 11.31 -0.11
#